data_AF-A0A9D0KXE6-F1
#
_entry.id   AF-A0A9D0KXE6-F1
#
_cell.length_a   1.000
_cell.length_b   1.000
_cell.length_c   1.000
_cell.angle_alpha   90.00
_cell.angle_beta   90.00
_cell.angle_gamma   90.00
#
_symmetry.space_group_name_H-M   'P 1'
#
loop_
_entity.id
_entity.type
_entity.pdbx_description
1 polymer ?
#
loop_
_entity_poly.entity_id
_entity_poly.type
_entity_poly.pdbx_seq_one_letter_code
_entity_poly.pdbx_strand_id
1 'polypeptide(L)'
;GTPEFYEKLRLHLYVGQQMDRQELLKRLVELQYVRDDFSFKRGTFRVKGDTVEILPSHSEDIIIRVEFFGDEIDSITELDLFNRDTKRKLNTTVIFPASHYVIPRPDMVEAIKQIKDDLEREVEEFRKQGKEIEANRLWQRTNYDIEMMLELGTCKGIENYSRYFDGRKPGEPPYTLMDYFPDDFLLIVDESHVTIPQVRAMYNGDRRRKENLVKYGWRMKSAYDNRPLKFEEFVQKIQRAIYVSATPADWEIERSKGIIVEQIIRPTGLLDPEIEVRPTEGQIDDLINEIWNIKERGERAIVITLTKKMAENLSDYLEEREIKAIYLHSEIDTIERVKIIKDLREGKYDVIVGVNLLREGIDMPEVSLVAVLDADKQGFLRSTTALIQIIGRAARNIHGKAILYADSITPAMEKAIEETNRRRKIQQEYNEKHGITPKTVKKEVKDLISLEELGIYEYAEYLPEDVETEEDLMKKIEDLEKQMWKAAENWEFEKAAELRDQIEKLRKLIGVFS
;
A
#
# COMPACT_ATOMS: atom_id res chain seq x y z
N GLY A 1 3.43 16.74 -13.49
CA GLY A 1 4.33 17.64 -14.22
C GLY A 1 5.54 16.86 -14.65
N THR A 2 6.26 17.36 -15.65
CA THR A 2 7.46 16.70 -16.17
C THR A 2 8.58 16.68 -15.12
N PRO A 3 9.47 15.66 -15.14
CA PRO A 3 10.62 15.61 -14.24
C PRO A 3 11.47 16.88 -14.33
N GLU A 4 11.73 17.37 -15.54
CA GLU A 4 12.49 18.60 -15.77
C GLU A 4 11.85 19.82 -15.11
N PHE A 5 10.53 19.98 -15.20
CA PHE A 5 9.84 21.10 -14.56
C PHE A 5 9.90 20.97 -13.04
N TYR A 6 9.66 19.78 -12.49
CA TYR A 6 9.74 19.55 -11.06
C TYR A 6 11.15 19.84 -10.51
N GLU A 7 12.19 19.44 -11.25
CA GLU A 7 13.58 19.74 -10.92
C GLU A 7 13.83 21.26 -10.96
N LYS A 8 13.46 21.94 -12.05
CA LYS A 8 13.69 23.39 -12.24
C LYS A 8 13.01 24.27 -11.20
N LEU A 9 11.88 23.82 -10.65
CA LEU A 9 11.12 24.58 -9.65
C LEU A 9 11.73 24.51 -8.25
N ARG A 10 12.70 23.63 -7.99
CA ARG A 10 13.28 23.49 -6.65
C ARG A 10 13.88 24.81 -6.14
N LEU A 11 13.56 25.19 -4.90
CA LEU A 11 14.10 26.37 -4.26
C LEU A 11 15.35 26.00 -3.46
N HIS A 12 16.50 26.48 -3.91
CA HIS A 12 17.76 26.35 -3.19
C HIS A 12 17.89 27.47 -2.16
N LEU A 13 18.19 27.09 -0.92
CA LEU A 13 18.50 28.01 0.16
C LEU A 13 19.89 27.72 0.68
N TYR A 14 20.66 28.76 1.01
CA TYR A 14 21.96 28.62 1.65
C TYR A 14 22.22 29.76 2.63
N VAL A 15 23.01 29.49 3.66
CA VAL A 15 23.41 30.49 4.64
C VAL A 15 24.27 31.57 3.97
N GLY A 16 23.99 32.83 4.25
CA GLY A 16 24.60 34.01 3.61
C GLY A 16 23.96 34.44 2.30
N GLN A 17 22.88 33.77 1.87
CA GLN A 17 22.13 34.17 0.68
C GLN A 17 21.43 35.51 0.92
N GLN A 18 21.67 36.48 0.02
CA GLN A 18 20.92 37.74 -0.03
C GLN A 18 19.53 37.46 -0.60
N MET A 19 18.54 37.40 0.29
CA MET A 19 17.15 37.12 -0.01
C MET A 19 16.33 37.73 1.10
N ASP A 20 15.42 38.64 0.75
CA ASP A 20 14.49 39.16 1.74
C ASP A 20 13.45 38.09 2.11
N ARG A 21 12.94 38.17 3.35
CA ARG A 21 11.96 37.19 3.84
C ARG A 21 10.73 37.09 2.94
N GLN A 22 10.26 38.21 2.41
CA GLN A 22 9.05 38.31 1.60
C GLN A 22 9.23 37.64 0.22
N GLU A 23 10.44 37.68 -0.32
CA GLU A 23 10.86 36.91 -1.49
C GLU A 23 10.73 35.42 -1.20
N LEU A 24 11.24 34.94 -0.07
CA LEU A 24 11.08 33.53 0.33
C LEU A 24 9.59 33.14 0.40
N LEU A 25 8.75 33.95 1.06
CA LEU A 25 7.31 33.64 1.17
C LEU A 25 6.64 33.56 -0.20
N LYS A 26 6.98 34.48 -1.12
CA LYS A 26 6.46 34.47 -2.49
C LYS A 26 6.88 33.21 -3.24
N ARG A 27 8.15 32.82 -3.15
CA ARG A 27 8.67 31.58 -3.76
C ARG A 27 7.98 30.35 -3.19
N LEU A 28 7.73 30.29 -1.88
CA LEU A 28 7.01 29.17 -1.27
C LEU A 28 5.57 29.05 -1.77
N VAL A 29 4.87 30.17 -1.95
CA VAL A 29 3.52 30.19 -2.55
C VAL A 29 3.55 29.75 -4.03
N GLU A 30 4.57 30.18 -4.80
CA GLU A 30 4.79 29.69 -6.17
C GLU A 30 4.98 28.16 -6.21
N LEU A 31 5.61 27.61 -5.16
CA LEU A 31 5.76 26.16 -4.94
C LEU A 31 4.52 25.47 -4.35
N GLN A 32 3.38 26.17 -4.28
CA GLN A 32 2.11 25.67 -3.72
C GLN A 32 2.13 25.37 -2.22
N TYR A 33 3.08 25.94 -1.47
CA TYR A 33 2.98 25.89 -0.01
C TYR A 33 1.91 26.88 0.48
N VAL A 34 1.18 26.46 1.51
CA VAL A 34 0.14 27.29 2.14
C VAL A 34 0.69 27.91 3.41
N ARG A 35 0.47 29.21 3.60
CA ARG A 35 0.77 29.85 4.88
C ARG A 35 -0.26 29.39 5.92
N ASP A 36 0.21 28.74 6.99
CA ASP A 36 -0.63 28.26 8.07
C ASP A 36 0.08 28.41 9.42
N ASP A 37 -0.23 29.51 10.10
CA ASP A 37 0.39 29.85 11.38
C ASP A 37 -0.16 28.99 12.54
N PHE A 38 -1.26 28.24 12.34
CA PHE A 38 -1.98 27.50 13.39
C PHE A 38 -1.86 25.97 13.25
N SER A 39 -2.26 25.39 12.11
CA SER A 39 -2.40 23.94 11.92
C SER A 39 -1.16 23.26 11.32
N PHE A 40 -0.04 23.99 11.21
CA PHE A 40 1.29 23.58 10.75
C PHE A 40 1.46 22.09 10.33
N LYS A 41 1.07 21.81 9.08
CA LYS A 41 1.04 20.48 8.45
C LYS A 41 1.94 20.40 7.22
N ARG A 42 2.16 19.22 6.65
CA ARG A 42 3.01 19.04 5.46
C ARG A 42 2.56 19.96 4.31
N GLY A 43 3.53 20.57 3.61
CA GLY A 43 3.24 21.53 2.54
C GLY A 43 2.78 22.91 3.04
N THR A 44 3.06 23.24 4.30
CA THR A 44 2.78 24.57 4.86
C THR A 44 4.05 25.27 5.33
N PHE A 45 3.97 26.59 5.47
CA PHE A 45 4.96 27.38 6.17
C PHE A 45 4.28 28.35 7.12
N ARG A 46 5.03 28.82 8.11
CA ARG A 46 4.60 29.85 9.06
C ARG A 46 5.70 30.86 9.32
N VAL A 47 5.30 32.04 9.78
CA VAL A 47 6.23 33.16 9.99
C VAL A 47 6.17 33.62 11.44
N LYS A 48 7.33 33.70 12.09
CA LYS A 48 7.47 34.19 13.47
C LYS A 48 8.63 35.18 13.54
N GLY A 49 8.32 36.48 13.50
CA GLY A 49 9.36 37.50 13.42
C GLY A 49 10.25 37.26 12.21
N ASP A 50 11.56 37.19 12.43
CA ASP A 50 12.57 36.98 11.38
C ASP A 50 12.82 35.51 11.07
N THR A 51 11.92 34.63 11.50
CA THR A 51 12.00 33.19 11.27
C THR A 51 10.86 32.72 10.38
N VAL A 52 11.21 31.94 9.36
CA VAL A 52 10.26 31.18 8.53
C VAL A 52 10.46 29.70 8.84
N GLU A 53 9.41 29.04 9.31
CA GLU A 53 9.40 27.58 9.48
C GLU A 53 8.61 26.96 8.33
N ILE A 54 9.24 26.03 7.62
CA ILE A 54 8.69 25.32 6.47
C ILE A 54 8.56 23.86 6.88
N LEU A 55 7.41 23.25 6.65
CA LEU A 55 7.23 21.81 6.77
C LEU A 55 7.14 21.21 5.36
N PRO A 56 8.25 20.66 4.82
CA PRO A 56 8.30 20.18 3.44
C PRO A 56 7.21 19.14 3.15
N SER A 57 6.72 19.10 1.91
CA SER A 57 5.69 18.14 1.49
C SER A 57 6.11 16.67 1.62
N HIS A 58 7.42 16.41 1.50
CA HIS A 58 8.03 15.08 1.60
C HIS A 58 8.47 14.71 3.01
N SER A 59 8.41 15.65 3.96
CA SER A 59 8.91 15.46 5.32
C SER A 59 7.81 14.93 6.23
N GLU A 60 8.14 13.96 7.08
CA GLU A 60 7.17 13.39 8.03
C GLU A 60 7.20 14.08 9.39
N ASP A 61 8.40 14.43 9.82
CA ASP A 61 8.74 14.79 11.19
C ASP A 61 9.81 15.90 11.27
N ILE A 62 10.26 16.44 10.13
CA ILE A 62 11.31 17.47 10.08
C ILE A 62 10.75 18.80 9.60
N ILE A 63 10.98 19.85 10.40
CA ILE A 63 10.76 21.24 10.05
C ILE A 63 12.08 21.85 9.57
N ILE A 64 12.04 22.60 8.48
CA ILE A 64 13.14 23.48 8.07
C ILE A 64 12.88 24.88 8.60
N ARG A 65 13.68 25.32 9.57
CA ARG A 65 13.68 26.69 10.08
C ARG A 65 14.72 27.52 9.33
N VAL A 66 14.30 28.65 8.78
CA VAL A 66 15.15 29.65 8.13
C VAL A 66 15.09 30.93 8.95
N GLU A 67 16.22 31.39 9.45
CA GLU A 67 16.35 32.61 10.26
C GLU A 67 17.04 33.69 9.42
N PHE A 68 16.50 34.91 9.48
CA PHE A 68 16.96 36.05 8.70
C PHE A 68 17.63 37.10 9.60
N PHE A 69 18.64 37.78 9.07
CA PHE A 69 19.21 39.00 9.63
C PHE A 69 19.14 40.11 8.58
N GLY A 70 18.11 40.94 8.64
CA GLY A 70 17.79 41.87 7.55
C GLY A 70 17.35 41.11 6.30
N ASP A 71 18.06 41.33 5.19
CA ASP A 71 17.78 40.71 3.88
C ASP A 71 18.76 39.55 3.56
N GLU A 72 19.30 38.92 4.60
CA GLU A 72 20.23 37.79 4.50
C GLU A 72 19.75 36.60 5.32
N ILE A 73 19.88 35.38 4.78
CA ILE A 73 19.65 34.14 5.51
C ILE A 73 20.84 33.90 6.47
N ASP A 74 20.62 34.10 7.77
CA ASP A 74 21.63 33.92 8.82
C ASP A 74 21.82 32.44 9.20
N SER A 75 20.73 31.68 9.26
CA SER A 75 20.78 30.29 9.72
C SER A 75 19.70 29.42 9.09
N ILE A 76 20.03 28.15 8.85
CA ILE A 76 19.09 27.13 8.41
C ILE A 76 19.23 25.93 9.35
N THR A 77 18.11 25.48 9.94
CA THR A 77 18.11 24.42 10.96
C THR A 77 16.98 23.42 10.74
N GLU A 78 17.28 22.13 10.85
CA GLU A 78 16.30 21.05 10.93
C GLU A 78 15.84 20.87 12.38
N LEU A 79 14.53 20.90 12.59
CA LEU A 79 13.91 20.67 13.89
C LEU A 79 12.98 19.47 13.84
N ASP A 80 12.86 18.78 14.96
CA ASP A 80 11.80 17.80 15.17
C ASP A 80 10.41 18.48 15.14
N LEU A 81 9.44 17.89 14.46
CA LEU A 81 8.09 18.42 14.36
C LEU A 81 7.36 18.44 15.71
N PHE A 82 7.58 17.41 16.53
CA PHE A 82 6.86 17.19 17.78
C PHE A 82 7.50 17.93 18.93
N ASN A 83 8.77 17.67 19.23
CA ASN A 83 9.44 18.21 20.41
C ASN A 83 10.20 19.52 20.14
N ARG A 84 10.36 19.91 18.86
CA ARG A 84 11.06 21.13 18.41
C ARG A 84 12.56 21.15 18.69
N ASP A 85 13.16 20.02 19.07
CA ASP A 85 14.59 19.90 19.27
C ASP A 85 15.33 20.13 17.95
N THR A 86 16.48 20.78 18.06
CA THR A 86 17.40 20.94 16.94
C THR A 86 18.03 19.60 16.59
N LYS A 87 17.71 19.07 15.41
CA LYS A 87 18.35 17.85 14.88
C LYS A 87 19.70 18.19 14.27
N ARG A 88 19.75 19.22 13.42
CA ARG A 88 20.94 19.56 12.63
C ARG A 88 20.90 21.02 12.14
N LYS A 89 22.06 21.67 12.08
CA LYS A 89 22.25 22.94 11.35
C LYS A 89 22.72 22.66 9.93
N LEU A 90 22.17 23.39 8.96
CA LEU A 90 22.44 23.22 7.53
C LEU A 90 23.13 24.46 6.98
N ASN A 91 24.13 24.24 6.12
CA ASN A 91 24.68 25.31 5.29
C ASN A 91 23.84 25.54 4.03
N THR A 92 23.12 24.51 3.56
CA THR A 92 22.25 24.58 2.39
C THR A 92 21.10 23.59 2.52
N THR A 93 19.97 23.89 1.89
CA THR A 93 18.82 23.01 1.77
C THR A 93 18.09 23.27 0.46
N VAL A 94 17.28 22.29 0.04
CA VAL A 94 16.46 22.38 -1.17
C VAL A 94 15.00 22.12 -0.80
N ILE A 95 14.14 23.07 -1.14
CA ILE A 95 12.70 22.95 -0.96
C ILE A 95 12.06 22.57 -2.30
N PHE A 96 11.48 21.37 -2.34
CA PHE A 96 10.73 20.89 -3.51
C PHE A 96 9.28 21.42 -3.51
N PRO A 97 8.63 21.51 -4.68
CA PRO A 97 7.23 21.88 -4.78
C PRO A 97 6.31 21.03 -3.89
N ALA A 98 5.28 21.66 -3.31
CA ALA A 98 4.29 20.98 -2.49
C ALA A 98 3.31 20.09 -3.30
N SER A 99 3.33 20.22 -4.63
CA SER A 99 2.51 19.44 -5.55
C SER A 99 3.34 18.91 -6.72
N HIS A 100 2.97 17.76 -7.29
CA HIS A 100 3.57 17.24 -8.52
C HIS A 100 3.01 17.86 -9.79
N TYR A 101 2.00 18.73 -9.68
CA TYR A 101 1.34 19.42 -10.81
C TYR A 101 1.59 20.93 -10.83
N VAL A 102 2.65 21.42 -10.16
CA VAL A 102 2.99 22.85 -10.18
C VAL A 102 3.40 23.27 -11.60
N ILE A 103 2.76 24.33 -12.08
CA ILE A 103 3.01 24.92 -13.41
C ILE A 103 3.15 26.43 -13.22
N PRO A 104 4.18 27.08 -13.80
CA PRO A 104 4.29 28.53 -13.79
C PRO A 104 3.08 29.21 -14.43
N ARG A 105 2.70 30.38 -13.90
CA ARG A 105 1.54 31.14 -14.40
C ARG A 105 1.58 31.42 -15.92
N PRO A 106 2.71 31.79 -16.55
CA PRO A 106 2.77 31.99 -17.99
C PRO A 106 2.41 30.74 -18.80
N ASP A 107 2.94 29.58 -18.40
CA ASP A 107 2.70 28.30 -19.06
C ASP A 107 1.25 27.85 -18.88
N MET A 108 0.67 28.11 -17.70
CA MET A 108 -0.75 27.84 -17.43
C MET A 108 -1.68 28.67 -18.32
N VAL A 109 -1.39 29.97 -18.51
CA VAL A 109 -2.20 30.83 -19.38
C VAL A 109 -2.15 30.35 -20.83
N GLU A 110 -1.00 29.87 -21.30
CA GLU A 110 -0.87 29.30 -22.65
C GLU A 110 -1.62 27.98 -22.79
N ALA A 111 -1.51 27.10 -21.79
CA ALA A 111 -2.28 25.85 -21.74
C ALA A 111 -3.80 26.11 -21.76
N ILE A 112 -4.27 27.14 -21.05
CA ILE A 112 -5.69 27.53 -21.02
C ILE A 112 -6.21 27.93 -22.40
N LYS A 113 -5.40 28.59 -23.24
CA LYS A 113 -5.81 28.91 -24.62
C LYS A 113 -6.09 27.64 -25.41
N GLN A 114 -5.18 26.67 -25.33
CA GLN A 114 -5.35 25.37 -26.00
C GLN A 114 -6.57 24.60 -25.46
N ILE A 115 -6.82 24.67 -24.15
CA ILE A 115 -8.00 24.06 -23.52
C ILE A 115 -9.28 24.70 -24.08
N LYS A 116 -9.33 26.03 -24.23
CA LYS A 116 -10.49 26.74 -24.80
C LYS A 116 -10.72 26.35 -26.27
N ASP A 117 -9.66 26.28 -27.07
CA ASP A 117 -9.76 25.91 -28.48
C ASP A 117 -10.25 24.47 -28.68
N ASP A 118 -9.78 23.52 -27.85
CA ASP A 118 -10.27 22.14 -27.85
C ASP A 118 -11.72 22.08 -27.32
N LEU A 119 -12.06 22.86 -26.29
CA LEU A 119 -13.42 22.92 -25.71
C LEU A 119 -14.45 23.37 -26.74
N GLU A 120 -14.18 24.45 -27.47
CA GLU A 120 -15.09 24.96 -28.51
C GLU A 120 -15.38 23.90 -29.57
N ARG A 121 -14.33 23.21 -30.04
CA ARG A 121 -14.46 22.11 -31.01
C ARG A 121 -15.27 20.94 -30.49
N GLU A 122 -15.01 20.50 -29.25
CA GLU A 122 -15.73 19.38 -28.64
C GLU A 122 -17.20 19.72 -28.35
N VAL A 123 -17.50 20.93 -27.88
CA VAL A 123 -18.88 21.40 -27.65
C VAL A 123 -19.66 21.44 -28.96
N GLU A 124 -19.06 21.95 -30.03
CA GLU A 124 -19.69 21.98 -31.36
C GLU A 124 -19.94 20.57 -31.92
N GLU A 125 -19.03 19.62 -31.65
CA GLU A 125 -19.22 18.21 -32.01
C GLU A 125 -20.42 17.58 -31.28
N PHE A 126 -20.61 17.87 -29.99
CA PHE A 126 -21.79 17.43 -29.25
C PHE A 126 -23.08 18.03 -29.80
N ARG A 127 -23.09 19.34 -30.11
CA ARG A 127 -24.25 20.02 -30.71
C ARG A 127 -24.65 19.42 -32.05
N LYS A 128 -23.67 19.16 -32.93
CA LYS A 128 -23.89 18.48 -34.23
C LYS A 128 -24.47 17.08 -34.08
N GLN A 129 -24.23 16.40 -32.96
CA GLN A 129 -24.81 15.09 -32.64
C GLN A 129 -26.19 15.18 -31.98
N GLY A 130 -26.76 16.38 -31.78
CA GLY A 130 -28.02 16.60 -31.07
C GLY A 130 -27.93 16.42 -29.56
N LYS A 131 -26.71 16.44 -29.00
CA LYS A 131 -26.43 16.21 -27.57
C LYS A 131 -26.22 17.54 -26.83
N GLU A 132 -27.25 18.37 -26.79
CA GLU A 132 -27.19 19.72 -26.19
C GLU A 132 -26.92 19.70 -24.68
N ILE A 133 -27.42 18.67 -23.97
CA ILE A 133 -27.22 18.55 -22.51
C ILE A 133 -25.74 18.29 -22.21
N GLU A 134 -25.13 17.36 -22.94
CA GLU A 134 -23.70 17.04 -22.83
C GLU A 134 -22.83 18.22 -23.24
N ALA A 135 -23.20 18.92 -24.32
CA ALA A 135 -22.49 20.12 -24.77
C ALA A 135 -22.45 21.22 -23.69
N ASN A 136 -23.62 21.56 -23.14
CA ASN A 136 -23.73 22.58 -22.09
C ASN A 136 -23.02 22.15 -20.80
N ARG A 137 -23.13 20.87 -20.42
CA ARG A 137 -22.42 20.32 -19.25
C ARG A 137 -20.91 20.44 -19.40
N LEU A 138 -20.36 20.06 -20.56
CA LEU A 138 -18.93 20.12 -20.84
C LEU A 138 -18.44 21.58 -20.79
N TRP A 139 -19.19 22.49 -21.44
CA TRP A 139 -18.88 23.92 -21.48
C TRP A 139 -18.87 24.54 -20.09
N GLN A 140 -19.93 24.36 -19.30
CA GLN A 140 -20.05 24.95 -17.96
C GLN A 140 -18.91 24.47 -17.05
N ARG A 141 -18.69 23.14 -17.02
CA ARG A 141 -17.67 22.56 -16.16
C ARG A 141 -16.26 23.03 -16.52
N THR A 142 -15.93 23.02 -17.82
CA THR A 142 -14.59 23.38 -18.26
C THR A 142 -14.31 24.86 -18.06
N ASN A 143 -15.30 25.75 -18.27
CA ASN A 143 -15.10 27.17 -17.99
C ASN A 143 -14.94 27.46 -16.49
N TYR A 144 -15.69 26.77 -15.63
CA TYR A 144 -15.47 26.85 -14.18
C TYR A 144 -14.06 26.38 -13.80
N ASP A 145 -13.62 25.24 -14.33
CA ASP A 145 -12.25 24.74 -14.09
C ASP A 145 -11.20 25.76 -14.59
N ILE A 146 -11.43 26.44 -15.73
CA ILE A 146 -10.56 27.52 -16.25
C ILE A 146 -10.53 28.75 -15.33
N GLU A 147 -11.69 29.21 -14.85
CA GLU A 147 -11.77 30.34 -13.90
C GLU A 147 -10.96 30.02 -12.63
N MET A 148 -11.15 28.83 -12.08
CA MET A 148 -10.39 28.37 -10.92
C MET A 148 -8.87 28.33 -11.18
N MET A 149 -8.44 27.87 -12.36
CA MET A 149 -7.03 27.88 -12.75
C MET A 149 -6.48 29.31 -12.86
N LEU A 150 -7.23 30.27 -13.38
CA LEU A 150 -6.77 31.66 -13.53
C LEU A 150 -6.66 32.41 -12.19
N GLU A 151 -7.61 32.15 -11.28
CA GLU A 151 -7.69 32.82 -9.97
C GLU A 151 -6.78 32.18 -8.93
N LEU A 152 -6.83 30.85 -8.81
CA LEU A 152 -6.12 30.12 -7.75
C LEU A 152 -4.85 29.40 -8.23
N GLY A 153 -4.60 29.34 -9.53
CA GLY A 153 -3.51 28.53 -10.09
C GLY A 153 -3.78 27.02 -10.02
N THR A 154 -5.00 26.61 -9.67
CA THR A 154 -5.37 25.19 -9.57
C THR A 154 -6.89 25.00 -9.65
N CYS A 155 -7.34 23.78 -9.94
CA CYS A 155 -8.75 23.40 -9.91
C CYS A 155 -8.93 21.95 -9.43
N LYS A 156 -10.15 21.61 -9.01
CA LYS A 156 -10.44 20.22 -8.59
C LYS A 156 -10.45 19.30 -9.81
N GLY A 157 -9.49 18.38 -9.86
CA GLY A 157 -9.34 17.48 -10.98
C GLY A 157 -8.42 18.03 -12.08
N ILE A 158 -7.49 18.92 -11.73
CA ILE A 158 -6.52 19.54 -12.64
C ILE A 158 -5.74 18.50 -13.46
N GLU A 159 -5.55 17.28 -12.95
CA GLU A 159 -4.87 16.19 -13.65
C GLU A 159 -5.52 15.83 -14.99
N ASN A 160 -6.83 16.09 -15.16
CA ASN A 160 -7.55 15.85 -16.42
C ASN A 160 -7.10 16.77 -17.57
N TYR A 161 -6.33 17.81 -17.26
CA TYR A 161 -5.70 18.74 -18.19
C TYR A 161 -4.19 18.55 -18.30
N SER A 162 -3.63 17.51 -17.64
CA SER A 162 -2.18 17.23 -17.58
C SER A 162 -1.49 17.26 -18.94
N ARG A 163 -2.12 16.76 -20.00
CA ARG A 163 -1.56 16.81 -21.36
C ARG A 163 -1.13 18.21 -21.78
N TYR A 164 -1.96 19.22 -21.54
CA TYR A 164 -1.67 20.60 -21.93
C TYR A 164 -0.50 21.15 -21.13
N PHE A 165 -0.45 20.85 -19.84
CA PHE A 165 0.61 21.31 -18.94
C PHE A 165 1.96 20.64 -19.17
N ASP A 166 1.93 19.37 -19.58
CA ASP A 166 3.12 18.61 -19.94
C ASP A 166 3.65 18.99 -21.34
N GLY A 167 2.90 19.79 -22.12
CA GLY A 167 3.21 20.10 -23.52
C GLY A 167 3.10 18.90 -24.47
N ARG A 168 2.39 17.85 -24.05
CA ARG A 168 2.25 16.59 -24.79
C ARG A 168 1.22 16.71 -25.92
N LYS A 169 1.45 15.97 -27.01
CA LYS A 169 0.46 15.78 -28.07
C LYS A 169 -0.62 14.76 -27.65
N PRO A 170 -1.83 14.81 -28.24
CA PRO A 170 -2.85 13.80 -28.01
C PRO A 170 -2.32 12.38 -28.23
N GLY A 171 -2.56 11.50 -27.25
CA GLY A 171 -2.13 10.10 -27.29
C GLY A 171 -0.72 9.82 -26.76
N GLU A 172 0.16 10.82 -26.61
CA GLU A 172 1.52 10.61 -26.10
C GLU A 172 1.53 10.04 -24.68
N PRO A 173 2.53 9.19 -24.34
CA PRO A 173 2.63 8.61 -23.02
C PRO A 173 2.78 9.70 -21.95
N PRO A 174 2.07 9.59 -20.82
CA PRO A 174 2.25 10.49 -19.69
C PRO A 174 3.61 10.26 -19.02
N TYR A 175 4.09 11.30 -18.34
CA TYR A 175 5.21 11.18 -17.42
C TYR A 175 4.79 10.40 -16.17
N THR A 176 5.64 9.51 -15.72
CA THR A 176 5.46 8.62 -14.59
C THR A 176 6.67 8.67 -13.68
N LEU A 177 6.62 7.95 -12.55
CA LEU A 177 7.77 7.79 -11.67
C LEU A 177 9.01 7.25 -12.41
N MET A 178 8.83 6.40 -13.44
CA MET A 178 9.94 5.85 -14.22
C MET A 178 10.75 6.93 -14.95
N ASP A 179 10.12 8.07 -15.27
CA ASP A 179 10.77 9.20 -15.95
C ASP A 179 11.62 10.06 -15.00
N TYR A 180 11.49 9.86 -13.68
CA TYR A 180 12.32 10.51 -12.66
C TYR A 180 13.59 9.72 -12.34
N PHE A 181 13.66 8.46 -12.78
CA PHE A 181 14.87 7.66 -12.66
C PHE A 181 15.82 7.95 -13.83
N PRO A 182 17.15 7.79 -13.64
CA PRO A 182 18.08 7.72 -14.75
C PRO A 182 17.70 6.60 -15.72
N ASP A 183 18.08 6.74 -16.99
CA ASP A 183 17.77 5.76 -18.05
C ASP A 183 18.15 4.32 -17.70
N ASP A 184 19.18 4.14 -16.86
CA ASP A 184 19.80 2.85 -16.58
C ASP A 184 19.36 2.19 -15.26
N PHE A 185 18.22 2.63 -14.71
CA PHE A 185 17.66 2.09 -13.47
C PHE A 185 17.35 0.58 -13.55
N LEU A 186 17.33 -0.04 -12.38
CA LEU A 186 16.93 -1.44 -12.21
C LEU A 186 15.47 -1.53 -11.75
N LEU A 187 14.63 -2.22 -12.52
CA LEU A 187 13.28 -2.58 -12.09
C LEU A 187 13.29 -3.95 -11.41
N ILE A 188 12.77 -4.04 -10.18
CA ILE A 188 12.47 -5.33 -9.56
C ILE A 188 10.95 -5.46 -9.52
N VAL A 189 10.43 -6.53 -10.13
CA VAL A 189 9.00 -6.82 -10.16
C VAL A 189 8.73 -8.00 -9.24
N ASP A 190 8.24 -7.70 -8.05
CA ASP A 190 7.79 -8.71 -7.10
C ASP A 190 6.47 -9.35 -7.55
N GLU A 191 6.31 -10.63 -7.23
CA GLU A 191 5.20 -11.49 -7.68
C GLU A 191 4.82 -11.25 -9.16
N SER A 192 5.83 -11.35 -10.03
CA SER A 192 5.73 -10.88 -11.43
C SER A 192 4.54 -11.48 -12.20
N HIS A 193 4.21 -12.73 -11.93
CA HIS A 193 3.12 -13.47 -12.56
C HIS A 193 1.75 -12.85 -12.28
N VAL A 194 1.64 -12.04 -11.22
CA VAL A 194 0.46 -11.24 -10.85
C VAL A 194 0.65 -9.78 -11.24
N THR A 195 1.81 -9.20 -10.94
CA THR A 195 2.08 -7.77 -11.10
C THR A 195 2.08 -7.35 -12.57
N ILE A 196 2.63 -8.17 -13.47
CA ILE A 196 2.67 -7.86 -14.91
C ILE A 196 1.27 -7.82 -15.54
N PRO A 197 0.40 -8.84 -15.36
CA PRO A 197 -0.99 -8.75 -15.81
C PRO A 197 -1.73 -7.54 -15.23
N GLN A 198 -1.49 -7.18 -13.97
CA GLN A 198 -2.10 -6.01 -13.35
C GLN A 198 -1.68 -4.72 -14.06
N VAL A 199 -0.37 -4.49 -14.25
CA VAL A 199 0.15 -3.32 -14.99
C VAL A 199 -0.45 -3.26 -16.40
N ARG A 200 -0.54 -4.39 -17.10
CA ARG A 200 -1.16 -4.47 -18.43
C ARG A 200 -2.64 -4.07 -18.42
N ALA A 201 -3.39 -4.42 -17.37
CA ALA A 201 -4.81 -4.16 -17.26
C ALA A 201 -5.15 -2.69 -16.93
N MET A 202 -4.25 -1.95 -16.27
CA MET A 202 -4.50 -0.60 -15.76
C MET A 202 -5.00 0.39 -16.83
N TYR A 203 -4.35 0.43 -18.00
CA TYR A 203 -4.76 1.32 -19.09
C TYR A 203 -6.18 1.02 -19.57
N ASN A 204 -6.51 -0.25 -19.80
CA ASN A 204 -7.82 -0.65 -20.33
C ASN A 204 -8.94 -0.38 -19.31
N GLY A 205 -8.68 -0.61 -18.02
CA GLY A 205 -9.60 -0.26 -16.94
C GLY A 205 -9.87 1.24 -16.86
N ASP A 206 -8.82 2.07 -16.85
CA ASP A 206 -8.98 3.54 -16.83
C ASP A 206 -9.69 4.07 -18.07
N ARG A 207 -9.34 3.55 -19.26
CA ARG A 207 -9.95 3.96 -20.54
C ARG A 207 -11.46 3.71 -20.54
N ARG A 208 -11.91 2.53 -20.12
CA ARG A 208 -13.35 2.18 -20.03
C ARG A 208 -14.10 3.09 -19.07
N ARG A 209 -13.52 3.39 -17.90
CA ARG A 209 -14.12 4.29 -16.91
C ARG A 209 -14.31 5.71 -17.48
N LYS A 210 -13.31 6.22 -18.18
CA LYS A 210 -13.34 7.57 -18.77
C LYS A 210 -14.23 7.66 -20.00
N GLU A 211 -14.45 6.55 -20.70
CA GLU A 211 -15.28 6.54 -21.89
C GLU A 211 -16.68 7.09 -21.61
N ASN A 212 -17.30 6.67 -20.51
CA ASN A 212 -18.60 7.21 -20.10
C ASN A 212 -18.52 8.69 -19.70
N LEU A 213 -17.48 9.10 -18.99
CA LEU A 213 -17.31 10.52 -18.58
C LEU A 213 -17.22 11.44 -19.81
N VAL A 214 -16.42 11.07 -20.80
CA VAL A 214 -16.28 11.85 -22.03
C VAL A 214 -17.55 11.76 -22.87
N LYS A 215 -18.11 10.55 -23.07
CA LYS A 215 -19.33 10.33 -23.86
C LYS A 215 -20.52 11.17 -23.38
N TYR A 216 -20.64 11.38 -22.07
CA TYR A 216 -21.71 12.17 -21.46
C TYR A 216 -21.28 13.61 -21.10
N GLY A 217 -20.21 14.15 -21.70
CA GLY A 217 -19.84 15.56 -21.53
C GLY A 217 -19.40 15.95 -20.11
N TRP A 218 -18.98 15.00 -19.28
CA TRP A 218 -18.44 15.29 -17.94
C TRP A 218 -16.97 15.69 -17.98
N ARG A 219 -16.22 15.29 -19.01
CA ARG A 219 -14.80 15.59 -19.22
C ARG A 219 -14.51 15.72 -20.72
N MET A 220 -13.50 16.53 -21.06
CA MET A 220 -12.99 16.67 -22.43
C MET A 220 -12.28 15.39 -22.90
N LYS A 221 -12.10 15.22 -24.22
CA LYS A 221 -11.32 14.11 -24.80
C LYS A 221 -9.87 14.10 -24.31
N SER A 222 -9.30 15.25 -23.97
CA SER A 222 -7.96 15.35 -23.37
C SER A 222 -7.82 14.57 -22.05
N ALA A 223 -8.91 14.30 -21.33
CA ALA A 223 -8.87 13.51 -20.10
C ALA A 223 -8.43 12.05 -20.35
N TYR A 224 -8.56 11.56 -21.58
CA TYR A 224 -8.00 10.25 -21.97
C TYR A 224 -6.47 10.21 -21.91
N ASP A 225 -5.81 11.36 -22.04
CA ASP A 225 -4.35 11.47 -22.07
C ASP A 225 -3.74 11.58 -20.65
N ASN A 226 -4.59 11.72 -19.62
CA ASN A 226 -4.24 11.59 -18.20
C ASN A 226 -4.36 10.14 -17.71
N ARG A 227 -3.56 9.22 -18.22
CA ARG A 227 -3.79 7.77 -18.10
C ARG A 227 -2.60 7.05 -17.48
N PRO A 228 -2.74 5.78 -17.06
CA PRO A 228 -1.60 4.90 -16.93
C PRO A 228 -0.88 4.70 -18.28
N LEU A 229 0.37 4.24 -18.23
CA LEU A 229 1.07 3.75 -19.40
C LEU A 229 0.32 2.57 -20.00
N LYS A 230 0.33 2.48 -21.33
CA LYS A 230 0.02 1.23 -22.02
C LYS A 230 1.13 0.23 -21.72
N PHE A 231 0.83 -1.05 -21.86
CA PHE A 231 1.82 -2.09 -21.54
C PHE A 231 3.06 -2.00 -22.43
N GLU A 232 2.88 -1.64 -23.71
CA GLU A 232 3.98 -1.46 -24.65
C GLU A 232 4.86 -0.27 -24.27
N GLU A 233 4.26 0.83 -23.81
CA GLU A 233 4.98 2.02 -23.33
C GLU A 233 5.76 1.72 -22.05
N PHE A 234 5.18 0.94 -21.12
CA PHE A 234 5.87 0.45 -19.93
C PHE A 234 7.09 -0.40 -20.29
N VAL A 235 6.92 -1.38 -21.19
CA VAL A 235 8.00 -2.28 -21.62
C VAL A 235 9.13 -1.53 -22.33
N GLN A 236 8.82 -0.48 -23.10
CA GLN A 236 9.81 0.36 -23.77
C GLN A 236 10.69 1.16 -22.79
N LYS A 237 10.16 1.51 -21.62
CA LYS A 237 10.91 2.25 -20.59
C LYS A 237 11.82 1.35 -19.75
N ILE A 238 11.77 0.03 -19.92
CA ILE A 238 12.53 -0.92 -19.09
C ILE A 238 13.80 -1.35 -19.83
N GLN A 239 14.95 -0.91 -19.31
CA GLN A 239 16.25 -1.39 -19.77
C GLN A 239 16.69 -2.66 -19.04
N ARG A 240 16.59 -2.67 -17.70
CA ARG A 240 16.98 -3.80 -16.85
C ARG A 240 15.85 -4.14 -15.90
N ALA A 241 15.46 -5.42 -15.86
CA ALA A 241 14.46 -5.89 -14.92
C ALA A 241 14.83 -7.26 -14.33
N ILE A 242 14.46 -7.46 -13.07
CA ILE A 242 14.43 -8.76 -12.40
C ILE A 242 12.97 -9.06 -12.08
N TYR A 243 12.45 -10.15 -12.65
CA TYR A 243 11.11 -10.66 -12.37
C TYR A 243 11.22 -11.71 -11.26
N VAL A 244 10.61 -11.45 -10.11
CA VAL A 244 10.65 -12.33 -8.95
C VAL A 244 9.31 -13.04 -8.85
N SER A 245 9.33 -14.37 -8.96
CA SER A 245 8.14 -15.20 -8.84
C SER A 245 8.53 -16.66 -8.59
N ALA A 246 7.79 -17.35 -7.72
CA ALA A 246 7.91 -18.81 -7.58
C ALA A 246 7.33 -19.58 -8.79
N THR A 247 6.53 -18.88 -9.59
CA THR A 247 5.73 -19.41 -10.71
C THR A 247 5.72 -18.40 -11.86
N PRO A 248 6.87 -18.08 -12.47
CA PRO A 248 6.94 -17.09 -13.56
C PRO A 248 6.02 -17.50 -14.72
N ALA A 249 5.26 -16.56 -15.29
CA ALA A 249 4.43 -16.86 -16.45
C ALA A 249 5.26 -16.84 -17.74
N ASP A 250 4.67 -17.33 -18.83
CA ASP A 250 5.35 -17.46 -20.14
C ASP A 250 5.94 -16.13 -20.63
N TRP A 251 5.26 -15.01 -20.33
CA TRP A 251 5.73 -13.69 -20.73
C TRP A 251 7.05 -13.32 -20.04
N GLU A 252 7.21 -13.59 -18.74
CA GLU A 252 8.46 -13.33 -18.04
C GLU A 252 9.60 -14.22 -18.54
N ILE A 253 9.30 -15.49 -18.81
CA ILE A 253 10.27 -16.47 -19.32
C ILE A 253 10.77 -16.04 -20.71
N GLU A 254 9.84 -15.68 -21.60
CA GLU A 254 10.15 -15.17 -22.94
C GLU A 254 10.95 -13.86 -22.86
N ARG A 255 10.50 -12.92 -22.03
CA ARG A 255 11.17 -11.62 -21.84
C ARG A 255 12.58 -11.77 -21.29
N SER A 256 12.81 -12.80 -20.47
CA SER A 256 14.12 -13.15 -19.90
C SER A 256 14.97 -13.97 -20.87
N LYS A 257 14.51 -14.24 -22.09
CA LYS A 257 15.19 -15.07 -23.11
C LYS A 257 15.54 -16.47 -22.58
N GLY A 258 14.71 -17.01 -21.71
CA GLY A 258 14.93 -18.30 -21.04
C GLY A 258 15.98 -18.29 -19.92
N ILE A 259 16.55 -17.13 -19.56
CA ILE A 259 17.45 -17.02 -18.41
C ILE A 259 16.61 -17.05 -17.13
N ILE A 260 16.72 -18.15 -16.38
CA ILE A 260 16.06 -18.33 -15.09
C ILE A 260 17.14 -18.57 -14.04
N VAL A 261 17.11 -17.76 -12.98
CA VAL A 261 17.94 -17.95 -11.79
C VAL A 261 17.07 -18.63 -10.74
N GLU A 262 17.30 -19.92 -10.52
CA GLU A 262 16.52 -20.70 -9.56
C GLU A 262 17.07 -20.56 -8.13
N GLN A 263 16.20 -20.20 -7.19
CA GLN A 263 16.52 -20.11 -5.76
C GLN A 263 15.46 -20.88 -4.95
N ILE A 264 15.77 -22.13 -4.63
CA ILE A 264 14.85 -23.06 -3.94
C ILE A 264 15.29 -23.48 -2.54
N ILE A 265 16.55 -23.26 -2.17
CA ILE A 265 17.08 -23.63 -0.85
C ILE A 265 16.69 -22.56 0.16
N ARG A 266 15.98 -22.97 1.22
CA ARG A 266 15.61 -22.10 2.34
C ARG A 266 16.74 -22.03 3.36
N PRO A 267 17.09 -20.86 3.92
CA PRO A 267 18.14 -20.74 4.94
C PRO A 267 17.93 -21.62 6.18
N THR A 268 16.68 -21.94 6.52
CA THR A 268 16.30 -22.75 7.68
C THR A 268 16.25 -24.25 7.40
N GLY A 269 16.55 -24.67 6.17
CA GLY A 269 16.42 -26.05 5.72
C GLY A 269 14.98 -26.53 5.54
N LEU A 270 13.97 -25.66 5.65
CA LEU A 270 12.57 -26.04 5.43
C LEU A 270 12.36 -26.56 4.00
N LEU A 271 11.60 -27.65 3.91
CA LEU A 271 11.29 -28.34 2.67
C LEU A 271 9.95 -27.86 2.09
N ASP A 272 9.79 -27.96 0.78
CA ASP A 272 8.47 -27.92 0.13
C ASP A 272 7.61 -29.05 0.70
N PRO A 273 6.31 -28.83 0.95
CA PRO A 273 5.46 -29.74 1.70
C PRO A 273 5.20 -31.06 0.95
N GLU A 274 4.81 -32.08 1.70
CA GLU A 274 4.34 -33.34 1.09
C GLU A 274 2.95 -33.14 0.48
N ILE A 275 2.69 -33.74 -0.67
CA ILE A 275 1.40 -33.65 -1.35
C ILE A 275 0.73 -35.02 -1.35
N GLU A 276 -0.52 -35.07 -0.91
CA GLU A 276 -1.39 -36.23 -1.04
C GLU A 276 -2.60 -35.90 -1.91
N VAL A 277 -2.97 -36.81 -2.80
CA VAL A 277 -4.22 -36.72 -3.57
C VAL A 277 -5.20 -37.73 -2.99
N ARG A 278 -6.37 -37.26 -2.56
CA ARG A 278 -7.42 -38.09 -1.94
C ARG A 278 -8.74 -37.98 -2.73
N PRO A 279 -9.59 -39.02 -2.75
CA PRO A 279 -10.89 -38.96 -3.43
C PRO A 279 -11.81 -37.88 -2.87
N THR A 280 -12.78 -37.40 -3.66
CA THR A 280 -13.78 -36.44 -3.17
C THR A 280 -14.83 -37.09 -2.27
N GLU A 281 -15.02 -38.40 -2.39
CA GLU A 281 -15.90 -39.19 -1.52
C GLU A 281 -15.39 -39.18 -0.08
N GLY A 282 -16.22 -38.71 0.86
CA GLY A 282 -15.84 -38.60 2.29
C GLY A 282 -14.86 -37.46 2.60
N GLN A 283 -14.55 -36.56 1.65
CA GLN A 283 -13.51 -35.54 1.80
C GLN A 283 -13.69 -34.63 3.02
N ILE A 284 -14.93 -34.32 3.42
CA ILE A 284 -15.19 -33.42 4.55
C ILE A 284 -14.87 -34.10 5.88
N ASP A 285 -15.24 -35.36 6.04
CA ASP A 285 -14.93 -36.13 7.26
C ASP A 285 -13.42 -36.37 7.38
N ASP A 286 -12.77 -36.68 6.26
CA ASP A 286 -11.31 -36.80 6.17
C ASP A 286 -10.60 -35.49 6.55
N LEU A 287 -11.05 -34.36 5.98
CA LEU A 287 -10.53 -33.03 6.28
C LEU A 287 -10.67 -32.67 7.76
N ILE A 288 -11.82 -32.97 8.38
CA ILE A 288 -12.05 -32.72 9.81
C ILE A 288 -11.05 -33.50 10.66
N ASN A 289 -10.82 -34.78 10.34
CA ASN A 289 -9.84 -35.59 11.08
C ASN A 289 -8.42 -35.02 10.96
N GLU A 290 -8.03 -34.58 9.77
CA GLU A 290 -6.72 -33.95 9.55
C GLU A 290 -6.59 -32.64 10.33
N ILE A 291 -7.64 -31.80 10.36
CA ILE A 291 -7.66 -30.57 11.14
C ILE A 291 -7.58 -30.86 12.65
N TRP A 292 -8.27 -31.88 13.15
CA TRP A 292 -8.15 -32.29 14.55
C TRP A 292 -6.72 -32.70 14.91
N ASN A 293 -6.07 -33.50 14.06
CA ASN A 293 -4.71 -33.96 14.27
C ASN A 293 -3.70 -32.80 14.36
N ILE A 294 -3.84 -31.76 13.52
CA ILE A 294 -2.94 -30.62 13.57
C ILE A 294 -3.27 -29.66 14.73
N LYS A 295 -4.56 -29.55 15.09
CA LYS A 295 -5.04 -28.74 16.22
C LYS A 295 -4.46 -29.23 17.54
N GLU A 296 -4.34 -30.54 17.74
CA GLU A 296 -3.67 -31.13 18.92
C GLU A 296 -2.21 -30.69 19.06
N ARG A 297 -1.54 -30.36 17.94
CA ARG A 297 -0.16 -29.83 17.92
C ARG A 297 -0.11 -28.30 18.03
N GLY A 298 -1.25 -27.64 18.11
CA GLY A 298 -1.34 -26.18 18.10
C GLY A 298 -0.97 -25.56 16.76
N GLU A 299 -1.12 -26.29 15.65
CA GLU A 299 -0.90 -25.81 14.28
C GLU A 299 -2.20 -25.31 13.64
N ARG A 300 -2.13 -24.75 12.44
CA ARG A 300 -3.25 -24.15 11.70
C ARG A 300 -3.44 -24.77 10.32
N ALA A 301 -4.68 -24.72 9.82
CA ALA A 301 -5.01 -25.13 8.46
C ALA A 301 -5.47 -23.95 7.58
N ILE A 302 -5.22 -24.10 6.29
CA ILE A 302 -5.84 -23.30 5.23
C ILE A 302 -6.64 -24.24 4.33
N VAL A 303 -7.92 -23.94 4.11
CA VAL A 303 -8.79 -24.71 3.23
C VAL A 303 -9.25 -23.85 2.07
N ILE A 304 -9.00 -24.32 0.85
CA ILE A 304 -9.39 -23.64 -0.39
C ILE A 304 -10.58 -24.35 -1.02
N THR A 305 -11.69 -23.64 -1.14
CA THR A 305 -12.91 -24.10 -1.84
C THR A 305 -12.98 -23.49 -3.25
N LEU A 306 -14.04 -23.79 -3.99
CA LEU A 306 -14.31 -23.18 -5.31
C LEU A 306 -15.24 -21.97 -5.25
N THR A 307 -16.14 -21.92 -4.27
CA THR A 307 -17.21 -20.93 -4.22
C THR A 307 -17.35 -20.32 -2.84
N LYS A 308 -17.78 -19.05 -2.79
CA LYS A 308 -18.05 -18.32 -1.56
C LYS A 308 -19.01 -19.10 -0.65
N LYS A 309 -20.12 -19.58 -1.23
CA LYS A 309 -21.12 -20.39 -0.54
C LYS A 309 -20.54 -21.67 0.08
N MET A 310 -19.63 -22.34 -0.61
CA MET A 310 -18.98 -23.54 -0.06
C MET A 310 -18.03 -23.19 1.09
N ALA A 311 -17.31 -22.06 0.99
CA ALA A 311 -16.45 -21.59 2.07
C ALA A 311 -17.25 -21.18 3.32
N GLU A 312 -18.36 -20.48 3.15
CA GLU A 312 -19.30 -20.11 4.22
C GLU A 312 -19.84 -21.37 4.89
N ASN A 313 -20.51 -22.25 4.13
CA ASN A 313 -21.09 -23.48 4.65
C ASN A 313 -20.06 -24.39 5.34
N LEU A 314 -18.83 -24.47 4.81
CA LEU A 314 -17.78 -25.28 5.42
C LEU A 314 -17.28 -24.67 6.72
N SER A 315 -17.18 -23.34 6.81
CA SER A 315 -16.78 -22.66 8.04
C SER A 315 -17.81 -22.92 9.15
N ASP A 316 -19.10 -22.75 8.84
CA ASP A 316 -20.21 -23.04 9.77
C ASP A 316 -20.17 -24.51 10.22
N TYR A 317 -19.98 -25.45 9.29
CA TYR A 317 -19.92 -26.87 9.60
C TYR A 317 -18.71 -27.24 10.47
N LEU A 318 -17.56 -26.59 10.29
CA LEU A 318 -16.39 -26.78 11.14
C LEU A 318 -16.65 -26.25 12.56
N GLU A 319 -17.32 -25.10 12.70
CA GLU A 319 -17.70 -24.55 14.00
C GLU A 319 -18.66 -25.47 14.76
N GLU A 320 -19.66 -26.06 14.08
CA GLU A 320 -20.55 -27.08 14.65
C GLU A 320 -19.82 -28.32 15.18
N ARG A 321 -18.60 -28.56 14.70
CA ARG A 321 -17.71 -29.66 15.11
C ARG A 321 -16.60 -29.22 16.06
N GLU A 322 -16.77 -28.07 16.71
CA GLU A 322 -15.84 -27.48 17.69
C GLU A 322 -14.46 -27.13 17.10
N ILE A 323 -14.37 -26.93 15.78
CA ILE A 323 -13.18 -26.41 15.09
C ILE A 323 -13.40 -24.92 14.87
N LYS A 324 -12.50 -24.07 15.39
CA LYS A 324 -12.65 -22.61 15.25
C LYS A 324 -12.26 -22.20 13.84
N ALA A 325 -13.23 -22.13 12.93
CA ALA A 325 -13.01 -21.77 11.54
C ALA A 325 -13.39 -20.32 11.29
N ILE A 326 -12.80 -19.71 10.27
CA ILE A 326 -13.24 -18.41 9.78
C ILE A 326 -13.16 -18.35 8.26
N TYR A 327 -14.21 -17.81 7.65
CA TYR A 327 -14.27 -17.57 6.22
C TYR A 327 -13.57 -16.24 5.88
N LEU A 328 -12.56 -16.30 5.00
CA LEU A 328 -11.87 -15.12 4.49
C LEU A 328 -12.27 -14.85 3.02
N HIS A 329 -12.89 -13.69 2.78
CA HIS A 329 -13.39 -13.30 1.46
C HIS A 329 -12.82 -11.97 0.93
N SER A 330 -12.96 -11.76 -0.37
CA SER A 330 -12.37 -10.63 -1.09
C SER A 330 -12.95 -9.25 -0.73
N GLU A 331 -14.09 -9.21 -0.05
CA GLU A 331 -14.77 -7.96 0.35
C GLU A 331 -14.43 -7.55 1.80
N ILE A 332 -13.68 -8.38 2.53
CA ILE A 332 -13.16 -8.04 3.86
C ILE A 332 -12.18 -6.88 3.72
N ASP A 333 -12.38 -5.85 4.56
CA ASP A 333 -11.49 -4.69 4.60
C ASP A 333 -10.06 -5.10 4.98
N THR A 334 -9.07 -4.31 4.55
CA THR A 334 -7.65 -4.60 4.83
C THR A 334 -7.38 -4.72 6.33
N ILE A 335 -8.02 -3.88 7.13
CA ILE A 335 -7.90 -3.87 8.60
C ILE A 335 -8.44 -5.16 9.20
N GLU A 336 -9.67 -5.53 8.85
CA GLU A 336 -10.32 -6.73 9.36
C GLU A 336 -9.55 -7.98 8.95
N ARG A 337 -9.01 -8.00 7.73
CA ARG A 337 -8.14 -9.08 7.25
C ARG A 337 -6.88 -9.24 8.12
N VAL A 338 -6.20 -8.15 8.45
CA VAL A 338 -5.02 -8.19 9.33
C VAL A 338 -5.39 -8.75 10.70
N LYS A 339 -6.55 -8.36 11.24
CA LYS A 339 -7.07 -8.89 12.50
C LYS A 339 -7.31 -10.41 12.43
N ILE A 340 -7.98 -10.90 11.38
CA ILE A 340 -8.25 -12.34 11.21
C ILE A 340 -6.94 -13.14 11.13
N ILE A 341 -5.95 -12.63 10.41
CA ILE A 341 -4.63 -13.28 10.28
C ILE A 341 -3.92 -13.32 11.63
N LYS A 342 -3.97 -12.22 12.40
CA LYS A 342 -3.42 -12.16 13.76
C LYS A 342 -4.13 -13.17 14.67
N ASP A 343 -5.46 -13.19 14.65
CA ASP A 343 -6.30 -14.08 15.44
C ASP A 343 -6.04 -15.56 15.11
N LEU A 344 -5.79 -15.89 13.84
CA LEU A 344 -5.32 -17.23 13.43
C LEU A 344 -3.97 -17.56 14.06
N ARG A 345 -2.98 -16.65 14.00
CA ARG A 345 -1.65 -16.87 14.59
C ARG A 345 -1.71 -17.03 16.12
N GLU A 346 -2.56 -16.26 16.78
CA GLU A 346 -2.79 -16.33 18.24
C GLU A 346 -3.58 -17.58 18.66
N GLY A 347 -4.18 -18.31 17.72
CA GLY A 347 -4.98 -19.51 18.01
C GLY A 347 -6.41 -19.22 18.46
N LYS A 348 -6.91 -18.02 18.17
CA LYS A 348 -8.35 -17.77 18.25
C LYS A 348 -9.10 -18.54 17.16
N TYR A 349 -8.47 -18.70 15.99
CA TYR A 349 -8.93 -19.61 14.93
C TYR A 349 -7.93 -20.76 14.75
N ASP A 350 -8.46 -21.93 14.41
CA ASP A 350 -7.72 -23.13 14.02
C ASP A 350 -7.56 -23.19 12.48
N VAL A 351 -8.57 -22.69 11.74
CA VAL A 351 -8.69 -22.87 10.28
C VAL A 351 -9.14 -21.58 9.61
N ILE A 352 -8.51 -21.23 8.48
CA ILE A 352 -9.07 -20.27 7.52
C ILE A 352 -9.63 -21.03 6.32
N VAL A 353 -10.87 -20.72 5.95
CA VAL A 353 -11.51 -21.21 4.73
C VAL A 353 -11.62 -20.06 3.74
N GLY A 354 -11.30 -20.29 2.46
CA GLY A 354 -11.43 -19.25 1.44
C GLY A 354 -11.49 -19.79 0.03
N VAL A 355 -11.74 -18.91 -0.94
CA VAL A 355 -11.83 -19.28 -2.37
C VAL A 355 -10.51 -19.01 -3.09
N ASN A 356 -9.95 -17.83 -2.87
CA ASN A 356 -8.65 -17.44 -3.38
C ASN A 356 -7.91 -16.82 -2.22
N LEU A 357 -6.97 -17.57 -1.66
CA LEU A 357 -6.15 -17.10 -0.55
C LEU A 357 -4.72 -16.82 -1.01
N LEU A 358 -4.49 -16.49 -2.30
CA LEU A 358 -3.16 -16.32 -2.89
C LEU A 358 -2.42 -15.02 -2.52
N ARG A 359 -3.10 -13.97 -2.04
CA ARG A 359 -2.53 -12.62 -1.83
C ARG A 359 -2.58 -12.12 -0.38
N GLU A 360 -3.13 -12.90 0.53
CA GLU A 360 -3.63 -12.42 1.81
C GLU A 360 -2.55 -12.39 2.90
N GLY A 361 -1.26 -12.53 2.58
CA GLY A 361 -0.20 -12.54 3.61
C GLY A 361 -0.28 -13.73 4.59
N ILE A 362 -1.10 -14.75 4.28
CA ILE A 362 -1.34 -15.96 5.10
C ILE A 362 -0.19 -16.97 4.92
N ASP A 363 1.03 -16.49 4.79
CA ASP A 363 2.21 -17.35 4.73
C ASP A 363 2.85 -17.30 6.12
N MET A 364 2.47 -18.22 6.99
CA MET A 364 2.80 -18.15 8.42
C MET A 364 3.38 -19.47 8.92
N PRO A 365 4.36 -19.44 9.83
CA PRO A 365 5.00 -20.65 10.35
C PRO A 365 4.03 -21.60 11.07
N GLU A 366 2.91 -21.09 11.57
CA GLU A 366 1.90 -21.86 12.30
C GLU A 366 1.05 -22.76 11.39
N VAL A 367 1.00 -22.51 10.08
CA VAL A 367 0.22 -23.31 9.12
C VAL A 367 1.01 -24.55 8.71
N SER A 368 0.47 -25.73 9.02
CA SER A 368 1.05 -27.02 8.63
C SER A 368 0.20 -27.80 7.64
N LEU A 369 -1.09 -27.46 7.50
CA LEU A 369 -1.99 -28.13 6.55
C LEU A 369 -2.57 -27.13 5.56
N VAL A 370 -2.48 -27.49 4.27
CA VAL A 370 -3.24 -26.84 3.21
C VAL A 370 -4.13 -27.87 2.54
N ALA A 371 -5.44 -27.66 2.54
CA ALA A 371 -6.39 -28.52 1.85
C ALA A 371 -7.01 -27.79 0.66
N VAL A 372 -7.05 -28.45 -0.50
CA VAL A 372 -7.69 -27.92 -1.71
C VAL A 372 -8.84 -28.85 -2.07
N LEU A 373 -10.05 -28.35 -1.84
CA LEU A 373 -11.28 -29.04 -2.23
C LEU A 373 -11.49 -28.87 -3.74
N ASP A 374 -12.04 -29.90 -4.38
CA ASP A 374 -12.30 -29.93 -5.82
C ASP A 374 -11.07 -29.54 -6.64
N ALA A 375 -9.91 -30.15 -6.34
CA ALA A 375 -8.63 -29.82 -6.95
C ALA A 375 -8.59 -30.15 -8.46
N ASP A 376 -9.47 -31.03 -8.94
CA ASP A 376 -9.58 -31.43 -10.34
C ASP A 376 -10.47 -30.53 -11.21
N LYS A 377 -11.14 -29.53 -10.60
CA LYS A 377 -11.97 -28.59 -11.36
C LYS A 377 -11.12 -27.52 -12.01
N GLN A 378 -10.87 -27.69 -13.30
CA GLN A 378 -10.06 -26.78 -14.08
C GLN A 378 -10.63 -25.35 -14.08
N GLY A 379 -9.73 -24.37 -13.95
CA GLY A 379 -10.07 -22.95 -13.94
C GLY A 379 -8.91 -22.13 -13.39
N PHE A 380 -9.12 -20.81 -13.27
CA PHE A 380 -8.08 -19.90 -12.77
C PHE A 380 -7.54 -20.33 -11.38
N LEU A 381 -8.44 -20.72 -10.48
CA LEU A 381 -8.13 -21.12 -9.10
C LEU A 381 -7.46 -22.49 -8.97
N ARG A 382 -7.40 -23.28 -10.05
CA ARG A 382 -6.79 -24.62 -10.11
C ARG A 382 -5.78 -24.72 -11.27
N SER A 383 -5.23 -23.57 -11.67
CA SER A 383 -4.10 -23.53 -12.61
C SER A 383 -2.82 -24.05 -11.93
N THR A 384 -1.82 -24.48 -12.71
CA THR A 384 -0.53 -24.92 -12.18
C THR A 384 0.08 -23.88 -11.22
N THR A 385 0.06 -22.60 -11.64
CA THR A 385 0.53 -21.47 -10.85
C THR A 385 -0.22 -21.35 -9.52
N ALA A 386 -1.55 -21.37 -9.55
CA ALA A 386 -2.37 -21.27 -8.34
C ALA A 386 -2.12 -22.43 -7.37
N LEU A 387 -2.04 -23.66 -7.87
CA LEU A 387 -1.80 -24.85 -7.05
C LEU A 387 -0.42 -24.78 -6.38
N ILE A 388 0.65 -24.46 -7.11
CA ILE A 388 2.01 -24.33 -6.53
C ILE A 388 2.03 -23.28 -5.42
N GLN A 389 1.36 -22.13 -5.62
CA GLN A 389 1.30 -21.10 -4.59
C GLN A 389 0.49 -21.51 -3.37
N ILE A 390 -0.66 -22.16 -3.56
CA ILE A 390 -1.49 -22.68 -2.47
C ILE A 390 -0.69 -23.69 -1.65
N ILE A 391 -0.08 -24.67 -2.32
CA ILE A 391 0.79 -25.70 -1.71
C ILE A 391 1.92 -25.02 -0.93
N GLY A 392 2.56 -24.00 -1.50
CA GLY A 392 3.64 -23.25 -0.89
C GLY A 392 3.32 -22.64 0.49
N ARG A 393 2.03 -22.44 0.83
CA ARG A 393 1.61 -21.92 2.15
C ARG A 393 1.93 -22.85 3.31
N ALA A 394 2.06 -24.15 3.05
CA ALA A 394 2.49 -25.12 4.05
C ALA A 394 4.03 -25.21 4.19
N ALA A 395 4.80 -24.55 3.31
CA ALA A 395 6.26 -24.70 3.26
C ALA A 395 7.02 -23.96 4.37
N ARG A 396 6.32 -23.19 5.22
CA ARG A 396 6.91 -22.49 6.38
C ARG A 396 6.93 -23.32 7.67
N ASN A 397 6.34 -24.51 7.66
CA ASN A 397 6.27 -25.40 8.80
C ASN A 397 6.97 -26.73 8.50
N ILE A 398 7.69 -27.28 9.48
CA ILE A 398 8.37 -28.58 9.36
C ILE A 398 7.39 -29.76 9.12
N HIS A 399 6.16 -29.63 9.60
CA HIS A 399 5.06 -30.58 9.41
C HIS A 399 4.19 -30.23 8.20
N GLY A 400 4.67 -29.33 7.32
CA GLY A 400 3.95 -28.85 6.15
C GLY A 400 3.48 -29.98 5.21
N LYS A 401 2.17 -30.04 5.00
CA LYS A 401 1.48 -30.99 4.14
C LYS A 401 0.37 -30.31 3.34
N ALA A 402 0.18 -30.75 2.10
CA ALA A 402 -0.91 -30.35 1.23
C ALA A 402 -1.78 -31.55 0.84
N ILE A 403 -3.10 -31.43 0.95
CA ILE A 403 -4.07 -32.43 0.53
C ILE A 403 -4.89 -31.87 -0.63
N LEU A 404 -4.88 -32.55 -1.77
CA LEU A 404 -5.66 -32.22 -2.96
C LEU A 404 -6.80 -33.22 -3.08
N TYR A 405 -8.04 -32.80 -2.79
CA TYR A 405 -9.22 -33.66 -2.96
C TYR A 405 -9.68 -33.64 -4.42
N ALA A 406 -9.59 -34.78 -5.09
CA ALA A 406 -9.83 -34.92 -6.52
C ALA A 406 -10.10 -36.38 -6.91
N ASP A 407 -10.95 -36.58 -7.91
CA ASP A 407 -11.24 -37.92 -8.46
C ASP A 407 -10.36 -38.25 -9.67
N SER A 408 -9.71 -37.24 -10.24
CA SER A 408 -8.79 -37.38 -11.37
C SER A 408 -7.61 -36.42 -11.26
N ILE A 409 -6.43 -36.83 -11.76
CA ILE A 409 -5.26 -35.95 -11.82
C ILE A 409 -5.33 -35.15 -13.11
N THR A 410 -5.48 -33.83 -13.00
CA THR A 410 -5.46 -32.93 -14.16
C THR A 410 -4.03 -32.57 -14.58
N PRO A 411 -3.78 -32.10 -15.81
CA PRO A 411 -2.44 -31.63 -16.23
C PRO A 411 -1.89 -30.49 -15.36
N ALA A 412 -2.77 -29.67 -14.76
CA ALA A 412 -2.35 -28.62 -13.85
C ALA A 412 -1.86 -29.18 -12.51
N MET A 413 -2.57 -30.17 -11.97
CA MET A 413 -2.18 -30.89 -10.75
C MET A 413 -0.88 -31.66 -10.95
N GLU A 414 -0.77 -32.42 -12.05
CA GLU A 414 0.42 -33.20 -12.38
C GLU A 414 1.67 -32.32 -12.37
N LYS A 415 1.66 -31.21 -13.12
CA LYS A 415 2.78 -30.25 -13.14
C LYS A 415 3.09 -29.64 -11.78
N ALA A 416 2.07 -29.31 -10.98
CA ALA A 416 2.27 -28.73 -9.66
C ALA A 416 2.89 -29.75 -8.68
N ILE A 417 2.44 -31.00 -8.73
CA ILE A 417 2.95 -32.12 -7.93
C ILE A 417 4.40 -32.42 -8.31
N GLU A 418 4.69 -32.55 -9.61
CA GLU A 418 6.04 -32.81 -10.12
C GLU A 418 7.03 -31.74 -9.69
N GLU A 419 6.66 -30.47 -9.85
CA GLU A 419 7.55 -29.35 -9.50
C GLU A 419 7.80 -29.25 -7.99
N THR A 420 6.77 -29.47 -7.17
CA THR A 420 6.91 -29.47 -5.71
C THR A 420 7.82 -30.62 -5.25
N ASN A 421 7.61 -31.83 -5.80
CA ASN A 421 8.44 -32.99 -5.48
C ASN A 421 9.89 -32.82 -5.94
N ARG A 422 10.11 -32.20 -7.11
CA ARG A 422 11.46 -31.87 -7.60
C ARG A 422 12.17 -30.93 -6.63
N ARG A 423 11.51 -29.85 -6.21
CA ARG A 423 12.07 -28.88 -5.25
C ARG A 423 12.37 -29.53 -3.90
N ARG A 424 11.41 -30.29 -3.35
CA ARG A 424 11.56 -31.03 -2.09
C ARG A 424 12.78 -31.95 -2.12
N LYS A 425 12.96 -32.71 -3.20
CA LYS A 425 14.10 -33.61 -3.39
C LYS A 425 15.44 -32.86 -3.35
N ILE A 426 15.57 -31.77 -4.11
CA ILE A 426 16.82 -30.99 -4.15
C ILE A 426 17.12 -30.37 -2.78
N GLN A 427 16.09 -29.87 -2.08
CA GLN A 427 16.24 -29.31 -0.74
C GLN A 427 16.67 -30.38 0.27
N GLN A 428 16.11 -31.58 0.20
CA GLN A 428 16.49 -32.70 1.06
C GLN A 428 17.95 -33.12 0.82
N GLU A 429 18.35 -33.32 -0.43
CA GLU A 429 19.74 -33.66 -0.79
C GLU A 429 20.73 -32.58 -0.32
N TYR A 430 20.34 -31.30 -0.44
CA TYR A 430 21.15 -30.18 0.06
C TYR A 430 21.30 -30.23 1.58
N ASN A 431 20.20 -30.46 2.31
CA ASN A 431 20.21 -30.54 3.77
C ASN A 431 21.07 -31.70 4.26
N GLU A 432 20.93 -32.89 3.67
CA GLU A 432 21.73 -34.07 3.99
C GLU A 432 23.22 -33.80 3.76
N LYS A 433 23.57 -33.21 2.61
CA LYS A 433 24.95 -32.89 2.25
C LYS A 433 25.61 -31.89 3.21
N HIS A 434 24.84 -30.95 3.77
CA HIS A 434 25.36 -29.86 4.62
C HIS A 434 25.06 -30.05 6.11
N GLY A 435 24.43 -31.16 6.52
CA GLY A 435 24.07 -31.43 7.91
C GLY A 435 23.05 -30.44 8.48
N ILE A 436 22.13 -29.93 7.64
CA ILE A 436 21.11 -28.96 8.05
C ILE A 436 19.87 -29.70 8.53
N THR A 437 19.44 -29.45 9.77
CA THR A 437 18.15 -29.92 10.28
C THR A 437 17.08 -28.84 10.04
N PRO A 438 15.98 -29.15 9.32
CA PRO A 438 14.89 -28.22 9.09
C PRO A 438 14.34 -27.65 10.39
N LYS A 439 14.07 -26.34 10.45
CA LYS A 439 13.45 -25.67 11.60
C LYS A 439 12.39 -24.67 11.15
N THR A 440 11.21 -24.76 11.76
CA THR A 440 10.17 -23.73 11.64
C THR A 440 10.66 -22.43 12.24
N VAL A 441 10.53 -21.32 11.51
CA VAL A 441 10.89 -19.98 12.00
C VAL A 441 9.87 -19.55 13.05
N LYS A 442 10.30 -19.28 14.28
CA LYS A 442 9.44 -18.62 15.28
C LYS A 442 9.54 -17.11 15.09
N LYS A 443 8.50 -16.48 14.55
CA LYS A 443 8.39 -15.02 14.46
C LYS A 443 7.38 -14.54 15.50
N GLU A 444 7.74 -13.58 16.34
CA GLU A 444 6.79 -13.06 17.34
C GLU A 444 5.55 -12.47 16.65
N VAL A 445 4.39 -12.64 17.27
CA VAL A 445 3.11 -12.12 16.76
C VAL A 445 3.07 -10.58 16.81
N LYS A 446 3.87 -9.97 17.69
CA LYS A 446 3.97 -8.51 17.88
C LYS A 446 4.40 -7.73 16.64
N ASP A 447 5.08 -8.36 15.67
CA ASP A 447 5.63 -7.68 14.50
C ASP A 447 4.64 -7.46 13.33
N LEU A 448 3.43 -8.04 13.42
CA LEU A 448 2.39 -7.85 12.40
C LEU A 448 1.52 -6.68 12.80
N ILE A 449 2.06 -5.46 12.68
CA ILE A 449 1.33 -4.19 12.81
C ILE A 449 0.66 -4.05 14.17
N SER A 450 1.18 -3.16 15.03
CA SER A 450 0.38 -2.80 16.20
C SER A 450 -0.97 -2.29 15.69
N LEU A 451 -2.08 -2.84 16.17
CA LEU A 451 -3.43 -2.33 15.83
C LEU A 451 -3.52 -0.82 16.12
N GLU A 452 -2.65 -0.34 17.00
CA GLU A 452 -2.34 1.05 17.34
C GLU A 452 -1.81 1.87 16.14
N GLU A 453 -0.93 1.34 15.30
CA GLU A 453 -0.43 2.01 14.08
C GLU A 453 -1.49 2.13 12.97
N LEU A 454 -2.50 1.25 12.96
CA LEU A 454 -3.64 1.30 12.04
C LEU A 454 -4.83 2.12 12.57
N GLY A 455 -4.70 2.74 13.74
CA GLY A 455 -5.77 3.54 14.37
C GLY A 455 -6.98 2.71 14.84
N ILE A 456 -6.82 1.40 14.99
CA ILE A 456 -7.86 0.49 15.50
C ILE A 456 -7.67 0.41 17.01
N TYR A 457 -8.34 1.31 17.70
CA TYR A 457 -8.44 1.25 19.15
C TYR A 457 -9.52 0.23 19.50
N GLU A 458 -9.13 -0.89 20.14
CA GLU A 458 -10.09 -1.66 20.93
C GLU A 458 -10.61 -0.70 22.01
N TYR A 459 -11.88 -0.28 21.90
CA TYR A 459 -12.55 0.39 23.00
C TYR A 459 -12.58 -0.59 24.16
N ALA A 460 -11.74 -0.35 25.17
CA ALA A 460 -11.79 -1.10 26.42
C ALA A 460 -13.16 -0.83 27.06
N GLU A 461 -13.99 -1.86 27.16
CA GLU A 461 -15.37 -1.83 27.68
C GLU A 461 -15.50 -1.51 29.19
N TYR A 462 -14.44 -1.08 29.87
CA TYR A 462 -14.49 -0.84 31.32
C TYR A 462 -13.77 0.46 31.74
N LEU A 463 -14.57 1.42 32.22
CA LEU A 463 -14.12 2.56 33.00
C LEU A 463 -13.55 2.07 34.35
N PRO A 464 -12.42 2.62 34.84
CA PRO A 464 -11.95 2.36 36.21
C PRO A 464 -13.00 2.77 37.25
N GLU A 465 -13.15 2.01 38.34
CA GLU A 465 -14.18 2.19 39.39
C GLU A 465 -14.19 3.59 40.06
N ASP A 466 -13.12 4.35 39.90
CA ASP A 466 -12.87 5.63 40.54
C ASP A 466 -12.93 6.84 39.58
N VAL A 467 -13.51 6.66 38.38
CA VAL A 467 -13.72 7.74 37.39
C VAL A 467 -15.18 7.77 36.95
N GLU A 468 -15.96 8.70 37.51
CA GLU A 468 -17.39 8.88 37.17
C GLU A 468 -17.64 10.00 36.15
N THR A 469 -16.71 10.95 36.01
CA THR A 469 -16.84 12.10 35.08
C THR A 469 -15.55 12.38 34.29
N GLU A 470 -15.68 13.09 33.17
CA GLU A 470 -14.53 13.56 32.37
C GLU A 470 -13.60 14.48 33.19
N GLU A 471 -14.16 15.23 34.15
CA GLU A 471 -13.37 16.10 35.04
C GLU A 471 -12.51 15.28 36.01
N ASP A 472 -13.01 14.16 36.50
CA ASP A 472 -12.25 13.23 37.36
C ASP A 472 -11.13 12.53 36.58
N LEU A 473 -11.40 12.18 35.32
CA LEU A 473 -10.42 11.61 34.41
C LEU A 473 -9.26 12.59 34.14
N MET A 474 -9.57 13.85 33.86
CA MET A 474 -8.56 14.89 33.64
C MET A 474 -7.70 15.14 34.88
N LYS A 475 -8.32 15.18 36.08
CA LYS A 475 -7.57 15.33 37.34
C LYS A 475 -6.64 14.15 37.59
N LYS A 476 -7.07 12.92 37.29
CA LYS A 476 -6.26 11.72 37.45
C LYS A 476 -5.07 11.69 36.48
N ILE A 477 -5.28 12.12 35.23
CA ILE A 477 -4.21 12.29 34.25
C ILE A 477 -3.17 13.31 34.73
N GLU A 478 -3.63 14.47 35.22
CA GLU A 478 -2.73 15.53 35.70
C GLU A 478 -1.89 15.08 36.91
N ASP A 479 -2.48 14.30 37.83
CA ASP A 479 -1.74 13.76 38.98
C ASP A 479 -0.69 12.72 38.56
N LEU A 480 -1.05 11.81 37.64
CA LEU A 480 -0.11 10.83 37.10
C LEU A 480 1.03 11.50 36.30
N GLU A 481 0.75 12.57 35.56
CA GLU A 481 1.78 13.35 34.86
C GLU A 481 2.78 13.96 35.85
N LYS A 482 2.29 14.54 36.95
CA LYS A 482 3.15 15.06 38.03
C LYS A 482 4.01 13.94 38.64
N GLN A 483 3.44 12.77 38.87
CA GLN A 483 4.17 11.61 39.38
C GLN A 483 5.22 11.09 38.38
N MET A 484 4.89 11.08 37.09
CA MET A 484 5.77 10.66 36.01
C MET A 484 7.00 11.58 35.90
N TRP A 485 6.78 12.89 35.88
CA TRP A 485 7.86 13.88 35.85
C TRP A 485 8.76 13.78 37.09
N LYS A 486 8.17 13.58 38.27
CA LYS A 486 8.93 13.37 39.51
C LYS A 486 9.74 12.07 39.49
N ALA A 487 9.21 11.00 38.90
CA ALA A 487 9.94 9.75 38.71
C ALA A 487 11.12 9.92 37.73
N ALA A 488 10.91 10.66 36.63
CA ALA A 488 11.97 11.00 35.69
C ALA A 488 13.08 11.87 36.31
N GLU A 489 12.72 12.87 37.13
CA GLU A 489 13.69 13.69 37.88
C GLU A 489 14.50 12.85 38.89
N ASN A 490 13.89 11.82 39.46
CA ASN A 490 14.54 10.88 40.39
C ASN A 490 15.26 9.71 39.70
N TRP A 491 15.37 9.72 38.37
CA TRP A 491 16.01 8.65 37.57
C TRP A 491 15.32 7.28 37.70
N GLU A 492 14.05 7.24 38.11
CA GLU A 492 13.20 6.03 38.20
C GLU A 492 12.52 5.76 36.83
N PHE A 493 13.30 5.48 35.78
CA PHE A 493 12.80 5.42 34.40
C PHE A 493 11.76 4.33 34.14
N GLU A 494 11.87 3.16 34.77
CA GLU A 494 10.87 2.08 34.65
C GLU A 494 9.51 2.54 35.16
N LYS A 495 9.49 3.24 36.30
CA LYS A 495 8.28 3.79 36.89
C LYS A 495 7.71 4.96 36.09
N ALA A 496 8.57 5.81 35.52
CA ALA A 496 8.13 6.86 34.60
C ALA A 496 7.49 6.26 33.34
N ALA A 497 8.03 5.16 32.81
CA ALA A 497 7.43 4.43 31.69
C ALA A 497 6.08 3.80 32.06
N GLU A 498 5.97 3.16 33.22
CA GLU A 498 4.68 2.62 33.71
C GLU A 498 3.62 3.71 33.88
N LEU A 499 3.99 4.87 34.43
CA LEU A 499 3.08 6.01 34.60
C LEU A 499 2.66 6.61 33.26
N ARG A 500 3.58 6.72 32.29
CA ARG A 500 3.27 7.16 30.92
C ARG A 500 2.24 6.24 30.26
N ASP A 501 2.46 4.93 30.35
CA ASP A 501 1.58 3.93 29.73
C ASP A 501 0.18 3.93 30.41
N GLN A 502 0.11 4.27 31.71
CA GLN A 502 -1.16 4.50 32.41
C GLN A 502 -1.87 5.79 31.97
N ILE A 503 -1.13 6.90 31.81
CA ILE A 503 -1.67 8.17 31.32
C ILE A 503 -2.26 8.00 29.91
N GLU A 504 -1.56 7.28 29.03
CA GLU A 504 -2.08 7.00 27.68
C GLU A 504 -3.36 6.18 27.71
N LYS A 505 -3.47 5.19 28.61
CA LYS A 505 -4.72 4.43 28.81
C LYS A 505 -5.87 5.31 29.26
N LEU A 506 -5.63 6.28 30.14
CA LEU A 506 -6.67 7.19 30.63
C LEU A 506 -7.05 8.26 29.60
N ARG A 507 -6.09 8.81 28.85
CA ARG A 507 -6.37 9.76 27.76
C ARG A 507 -7.26 9.15 26.66
N LYS A 508 -7.19 7.83 26.46
CA LYS A 508 -8.07 7.07 25.56
C LYS A 508 -9.55 7.07 25.99
N LEU A 509 -9.86 7.42 27.24
CA LEU A 509 -11.23 7.45 27.79
C LEU A 509 -11.92 8.83 27.67
N ILE A 510 -11.22 9.88 27.22
CA ILE A 510 -11.76 11.25 27.15
C ILE A 510 -12.99 11.34 26.21
N GLY A 511 -13.08 10.48 25.19
CA GLY A 511 -14.23 10.41 24.28
C GLY A 511 -15.40 9.52 24.74
N VAL A 512 -15.36 8.96 25.96
CA VAL A 512 -16.40 8.04 26.46
C VAL A 512 -17.55 8.79 27.16
N PHE A 513 -17.32 10.03 27.60
CA PHE A 513 -18.30 10.85 28.33
C PHE A 513 -19.10 11.82 27.45
N SER A 514 -18.93 11.75 26.12
CA SER A 514 -19.55 12.64 25.11
C SER A 514 -20.79 12.07 24.44
#